data_AF-A0A3M1AH42-F1
#
_entry.id   AF-A0A3M1AH42-F1
#
_cell.length_a   1.000
_cell.length_b   1.000
_cell.length_c   1.000
_cell.angle_alpha   90.00
_cell.angle_beta   90.00
_cell.angle_gamma   90.00
#
_symmetry.space_group_name_H-M   'P 1'
#
loop_
_entity.id
_entity.type
_entity.pdbx_description
1 polymer ?
#
loop_
_entity_poly.entity_id
_entity_poly.type
_entity_poly.pdbx_seq_one_letter_code
_entity_poly.pdbx_strand_id
1 'polypeptide(L)'
;MNSNRNHISSFPRNALQQAATVHDAWKLLGEALQVPNLSMVEFQEILNKGFELSRRVEELHRERQRMVQLRNQVLQELWDLTKRVRNAARATFGDTSKEVEAVMGKPVQPRGRKPKNKNKDSVTR
;
A
#
# COMPACT_ATOMS: atom_id res chain seq x y z
N MET A 1 -6.25 24.76 27.30
CA MET A 1 -5.20 23.71 27.25
C MET A 1 -4.76 23.55 25.80
N ASN A 2 -3.68 24.22 25.41
CA ASN A 2 -3.19 24.25 24.03
C ASN A 2 -2.44 22.97 23.69
N SER A 3 -3.06 22.09 22.89
CA SER A 3 -2.38 20.97 22.26
C SER A 3 -1.72 21.43 20.96
N ASN A 4 -0.57 22.10 21.04
CA ASN A 4 0.33 22.24 19.89
C ASN A 4 1.04 20.89 19.67
N ARG A 5 0.33 19.93 19.09
CA ARG A 5 0.97 18.71 18.55
C ARG A 5 1.64 19.10 17.25
N ASN A 6 2.94 19.40 17.32
CA ASN A 6 3.79 19.43 16.13
C ASN A 6 3.72 18.05 15.48
N HIS A 7 2.91 17.93 14.43
CA HIS A 7 2.80 16.71 13.64
C HIS A 7 4.11 16.51 12.87
N ILE A 8 5.02 15.71 13.41
CA ILE A 8 6.22 15.29 12.67
C ILE A 8 5.73 14.43 11.49
N SER A 9 5.84 14.98 10.27
CA SER A 9 5.31 14.34 9.06
C SER A 9 6.17 13.17 8.57
N SER A 10 7.42 13.08 9.03
CA SER A 10 8.32 11.97 8.70
C SER A 10 9.49 11.89 9.67
N PHE A 11 10.01 10.68 9.86
CA PHE A 11 11.26 10.41 10.56
C PHE A 11 12.30 9.87 9.57
N PRO A 12 13.60 9.97 9.86
CA PRO A 12 14.64 9.30 9.08
C PRO A 12 14.38 7.80 8.97
N ARG A 13 14.62 7.21 7.79
CA ARG A 13 14.40 5.76 7.56
C ARG A 13 15.21 4.86 8.49
N ASN A 14 16.34 5.35 8.98
CA ASN A 14 17.24 4.65 9.89
C ASN A 14 17.06 5.06 11.36
N ALA A 15 15.97 5.73 11.74
CA ALA A 15 15.76 6.20 13.11
C ALA A 15 15.90 5.09 14.17
N LEU A 16 15.37 3.89 13.93
CA LEU A 16 15.53 2.74 14.83
C LEU A 16 16.99 2.29 14.95
N GLN A 17 17.75 2.35 13.85
CA GLN A 17 19.16 1.96 13.86
C GLN A 17 20.04 3.00 14.56
N GLN A 18 19.74 4.29 14.37
CA GLN A 18 20.37 5.36 15.13
C GLN A 18 20.07 5.22 16.62
N ALA A 19 18.81 4.97 16.99
CA ALA A 19 18.42 4.77 18.38
C ALA A 19 19.12 3.55 19.01
N ALA A 20 19.25 2.43 18.28
CA ALA A 20 20.02 1.27 18.74
C ALA A 20 21.51 1.61 18.96
N THR A 21 22.12 2.36 18.03
CA THR A 21 23.51 2.80 18.17
C THR A 21 23.71 3.69 19.41
N VAL A 22 22.77 4.61 19.66
CA VAL A 22 22.79 5.50 20.83
C VAL A 22 22.57 4.70 22.12
N HIS A 23 21.66 3.73 22.13
CA HIS A 23 21.46 2.84 23.27
C HIS A 23 22.75 2.10 23.64
N ASP A 24 23.42 1.51 22.64
CA ASP A 24 24.65 0.75 22.86
C ASP A 24 25.79 1.66 23.35
N ALA A 25 25.93 2.85 22.78
CA ALA A 25 26.88 3.85 23.25
C ALA A 25 26.60 4.29 24.69
N TRP A 26 25.33 4.56 25.02
CA TRP A 26 24.95 4.95 26.39
C TRP A 26 25.23 3.82 27.38
N LYS A 27 24.99 2.56 27.00
CA LYS A 27 25.32 1.39 27.82
C LYS A 27 26.82 1.28 28.10
N LEU A 28 27.67 1.62 27.12
CA LEU A 28 29.12 1.62 27.27
C LEU A 28 29.62 2.78 28.15
N LEU A 29 29.03 3.96 28.01
CA LEU A 29 29.40 5.16 28.79
C LEU A 29 28.93 5.08 30.25
N GLY A 30 27.87 4.32 30.53
CA GLY A 30 27.38 4.09 31.88
C GLY A 30 27.07 5.40 32.61
N GLU A 31 27.57 5.54 33.84
CA GLU A 31 27.34 6.71 34.69
C GLU A 31 28.00 8.00 34.17
N ALA A 32 28.95 7.90 33.24
CA ALA A 32 29.61 9.09 32.65
C ALA A 32 28.65 9.90 31.76
N LEU A 33 27.56 9.29 31.27
CA LEU A 33 26.54 9.97 30.47
C LEU A 33 25.25 10.14 31.27
N GLN A 34 25.04 11.34 31.80
CA GLN A 34 23.81 11.71 32.49
C GLN A 34 22.82 12.32 31.50
N VAL A 35 21.67 11.67 31.33
CA VAL A 35 20.55 12.18 30.51
C VAL A 35 19.40 12.57 31.44
N PRO A 36 19.09 13.88 31.58
CA PRO A 36 18.03 14.33 32.46
C PRO A 36 16.65 13.78 32.06
N ASN A 37 15.86 13.34 33.04
CA ASN A 37 14.47 12.89 32.87
C ASN A 37 14.27 11.72 31.89
N LEU A 38 15.30 10.88 31.68
CA LEU A 38 15.19 9.69 30.85
C LEU A 38 16.03 8.57 31.45
N SER A 39 15.43 7.41 31.67
CA SER A 39 16.16 6.22 32.10
C SER A 39 16.58 5.37 30.89
N MET A 40 17.69 4.63 31.04
CA MET A 40 18.10 3.65 30.03
C MET A 40 17.01 2.61 29.77
N VAL A 41 16.31 2.19 30.82
CA VAL A 41 15.21 1.20 30.74
C VAL A 41 14.09 1.72 29.87
N GLU A 42 13.63 2.95 30.13
CA GLU A 42 12.58 3.61 29.34
C GLU A 42 12.99 3.76 27.87
N PHE A 43 14.24 4.15 27.60
CA PHE A 43 14.75 4.25 26.23
C PHE A 43 14.74 2.89 25.52
N GLN A 44 15.19 1.84 26.21
CA GLN A 44 15.25 0.47 25.69
C GLN A 44 13.83 -0.10 25.44
N GLU A 45 12.86 0.18 26.31
CA GLU A 45 11.47 -0.23 26.13
C GLU A 45 10.85 0.37 24.87
N ILE A 46 11.04 1.68 24.65
CA ILE A 46 10.55 2.36 23.45
C ILE A 46 11.25 1.84 22.20
N LEU A 47 12.56 1.61 22.27
CA LEU A 47 13.33 1.03 21.15
C LEU A 47 12.81 -0.36 20.77
N ASN A 48 12.58 -1.23 21.75
CA ASN A 48 12.04 -2.58 21.54
C ASN A 48 10.64 -2.54 20.91
N LYS A 49 9.77 -1.68 21.43
CA LYS A 49 8.44 -1.43 20.87
C LYS A 49 8.52 -0.95 19.42
N GLY A 50 9.49 -0.09 19.10
CA GLY A 50 9.77 0.38 17.75
C GLY A 50 10.13 -0.76 16.80
N PHE A 51 11.02 -1.68 17.21
CA PHE A 51 11.38 -2.86 16.43
C PHE A 51 10.22 -3.82 16.24
N GLU A 52 9.44 -4.08 17.29
CA GLU A 52 8.26 -4.94 17.23
C GLU A 52 7.22 -4.42 16.23
N LEU A 53 6.89 -3.14 16.31
CA LEU A 53 5.94 -2.50 15.40
C LEU A 53 6.46 -2.51 13.95
N SER A 54 7.76 -2.24 13.75
CA SER A 54 8.39 -2.31 12.43
C SER A 54 8.27 -3.70 11.81
N ARG A 55 8.56 -4.75 12.60
CA ARG A 55 8.39 -6.14 12.16
C ARG A 55 6.92 -6.45 11.82
N ARG A 56 5.98 -6.00 12.66
CA ARG A 56 4.55 -6.22 12.43
C ARG A 56 4.04 -5.52 11.16
N VAL A 57 4.52 -4.32 10.88
CA VAL A 57 4.20 -3.59 9.64
C VAL A 57 4.66 -4.36 8.41
N GLU A 58 5.88 -4.90 8.44
CA GLU A 58 6.42 -5.71 7.34
C GLU A 58 5.64 -7.01 7.14
N GLU A 59 5.25 -7.69 8.22
CA GLU A 59 4.37 -8.87 8.18
C GLU A 59 3.02 -8.53 7.51
N LEU A 60 2.36 -7.46 7.95
CA LEU A 60 1.10 -6.99 7.39
C LEU A 60 1.23 -6.58 5.92
N HIS A 61 2.38 -6.01 5.53
CA HIS A 61 2.64 -5.66 4.15
C HIS A 61 2.68 -6.90 3.25
N ARG A 62 3.38 -7.96 3.68
CA ARG A 62 3.44 -9.25 2.98
C ARG A 62 2.08 -9.92 2.90
N GLU A 63 1.33 -9.92 4.01
CA GLU A 63 -0.02 -10.47 4.05
C GLU A 63 -0.94 -9.72 3.09
N ARG A 64 -0.90 -8.39 3.07
CA ARG A 64 -1.66 -7.58 2.12
C ARG A 64 -1.30 -7.92 0.67
N GLN A 65 -0.01 -8.07 0.35
CA GLN A 65 0.42 -8.46 -0.98
C GLN A 65 -0.16 -9.82 -1.38
N ARG A 66 -0.11 -10.81 -0.48
CA ARG A 66 -0.71 -12.13 -0.69
C ARG A 66 -2.22 -12.04 -0.92
N MET A 67 -2.95 -11.28 -0.09
CA MET A 67 -4.40 -11.12 -0.24
C MET A 67 -4.78 -10.42 -1.55
N VAL A 68 -3.98 -9.46 -2.00
CA VAL A 68 -4.17 -8.81 -3.32
C VAL A 68 -4.01 -9.83 -4.45
N GLN A 69 -3.01 -10.72 -4.37
CA GLN A 69 -2.80 -11.77 -5.37
C GLN A 69 -3.99 -12.75 -5.41
N LEU A 70 -4.42 -13.25 -4.25
CA LEU A 70 -5.57 -14.15 -4.15
C LEU A 70 -6.85 -13.52 -4.68
N ARG A 71 -7.12 -12.27 -4.30
CA ARG A 71 -8.27 -11.52 -4.83
C ARG A 71 -8.21 -11.42 -6.35
N ASN A 72 -7.05 -11.12 -6.92
CA ASN A 72 -6.91 -10.99 -8.37
C ASN A 72 -7.11 -12.34 -9.09
N GLN A 73 -6.68 -13.45 -8.49
CA GLN A 73 -6.96 -14.80 -9.02
C GLN A 73 -8.46 -15.08 -9.08
N VAL A 74 -9.17 -14.86 -7.96
CA VAL A 74 -10.62 -15.05 -7.89
C VAL A 74 -11.35 -14.14 -8.88
N LEU A 75 -10.93 -12.88 -9.02
CA LEU A 75 -11.54 -11.96 -9.99
C LEU A 75 -11.31 -12.39 -11.44
N GLN A 76 -10.15 -12.98 -11.74
CA GLN A 76 -9.86 -13.53 -13.05
C GLN A 76 -10.79 -14.70 -13.37
N GLU A 77 -10.92 -15.66 -12.45
CA GLU A 77 -11.83 -16.80 -12.60
C GLU A 77 -13.28 -16.35 -12.76
N LEU A 78 -13.74 -15.42 -11.92
CA LEU A 78 -15.09 -14.89 -11.99
C LEU A 78 -15.36 -14.19 -13.33
N TRP A 79 -14.37 -13.47 -13.85
CA TRP A 79 -14.49 -12.83 -15.17
C TRP A 79 -14.58 -13.85 -16.31
N ASP A 80 -13.80 -14.94 -16.23
CA ASP A 80 -13.86 -16.02 -17.21
C ASP A 80 -15.21 -16.73 -17.19
N LEU A 81 -15.75 -17.02 -16.00
CA LEU A 81 -17.10 -17.56 -15.84
C LEU A 81 -18.17 -16.60 -16.38
N THR A 82 -18.04 -15.30 -16.09
CA THR A 82 -18.94 -14.26 -16.60
C THR A 82 -18.97 -14.25 -18.14
N LYS A 83 -17.81 -14.33 -18.79
CA LYS A 83 -17.72 -14.42 -20.26
C LYS A 83 -18.40 -15.69 -20.78
N ARG A 84 -18.20 -16.84 -20.14
CA ARG A 84 -18.84 -18.10 -20.53
C ARG A 84 -20.35 -17.99 -20.48
N VAL A 85 -20.90 -17.41 -19.41
CA VAL A 85 -22.36 -17.19 -19.27
C VAL A 85 -22.88 -16.27 -20.38
N ARG A 86 -22.19 -15.16 -20.67
CA ARG A 86 -22.58 -14.25 -21.77
C ARG A 86 -22.54 -14.92 -23.13
N ASN A 87 -21.52 -15.73 -23.40
CA ASN A 87 -21.40 -16.46 -24.65
C ASN A 87 -22.51 -17.53 -24.78
N ALA A 88 -22.84 -18.23 -23.70
CA ALA A 88 -23.94 -19.19 -23.68
C ALA A 88 -25.29 -18.49 -23.94
N ALA A 89 -25.54 -17.34 -23.31
CA ALA A 89 -26.77 -16.57 -23.55
C ALA A 89 -26.92 -16.18 -25.03
N ARG A 90 -25.84 -15.71 -25.67
CA ARG A 90 -25.82 -15.40 -27.11
C ARG A 90 -26.09 -16.61 -27.99
N ALA A 91 -25.47 -17.75 -27.68
CA ALA A 91 -25.66 -18.98 -28.43
C ALA A 91 -27.11 -19.50 -28.33
N THR A 92 -27.75 -19.32 -27.17
CA THR A 92 -29.12 -19.81 -26.92
C THR A 92 -30.20 -18.89 -27.49
N PHE A 93 -30.08 -17.57 -27.32
CA PHE A 93 -31.17 -16.63 -27.62
C PHE A 93 -30.92 -15.75 -28.85
N GLY A 94 -29.70 -15.78 -29.41
CA GLY A 94 -29.27 -14.88 -30.47
C GLY A 94 -28.81 -13.51 -29.96
N ASP A 95 -27.95 -12.85 -30.71
CA ASP A 95 -27.19 -11.68 -30.24
C ASP A 95 -28.03 -10.43 -29.88
N THR A 96 -29.24 -10.33 -30.43
CA THR A 96 -30.13 -9.15 -30.27
C THR A 96 -31.33 -9.42 -29.35
N SER A 97 -31.30 -10.52 -28.59
CA SER A 97 -32.40 -10.87 -27.70
C SER A 97 -32.40 -9.99 -26.44
N LYS A 98 -33.59 -9.75 -25.86
CA LYS A 98 -33.73 -8.98 -24.61
C LYS A 98 -33.05 -9.68 -23.43
N GLU A 99 -33.00 -11.01 -23.48
CA GLU A 99 -32.31 -11.87 -22.51
C GLU A 99 -30.79 -11.64 -22.56
N VAL A 100 -30.21 -11.49 -23.75
CA VAL A 100 -28.78 -11.15 -23.91
C VAL A 100 -28.48 -9.76 -23.37
N GLU A 101 -29.32 -8.75 -23.67
CA GLU A 101 -29.15 -7.39 -23.15
C GLU A 101 -29.09 -7.35 -21.61
N ALA A 102 -29.94 -8.15 -20.94
CA ALA A 102 -29.97 -8.24 -19.48
C ALA A 102 -28.65 -8.78 -18.87
N VAL A 103 -27.99 -9.72 -19.55
CA VAL A 103 -26.75 -10.39 -19.05
C VAL A 103 -25.47 -9.62 -19.44
N MET A 104 -25.54 -8.82 -20.50
CA MET A 104 -24.41 -8.00 -20.96
C MET A 104 -24.14 -6.82 -20.02
N GLY A 105 -25.18 -6.28 -19.39
CA GLY A 105 -25.07 -5.09 -18.53
C GLY A 105 -24.72 -3.82 -19.31
N LYS A 106 -24.61 -2.69 -18.61
CA LYS A 106 -24.21 -1.42 -19.25
C LYS A 106 -22.71 -1.45 -19.58
N PRO A 107 -22.28 -0.99 -20.76
CA PRO A 107 -20.86 -0.89 -21.08
C PRO A 107 -20.16 0.00 -20.05
N VAL A 108 -19.07 -0.52 -19.48
CA VAL A 108 -18.19 0.27 -18.62
C VAL A 108 -17.64 1.40 -19.49
N GLN A 109 -17.89 2.65 -19.09
CA GLN A 109 -17.43 3.81 -19.85
C GLN A 109 -15.94 3.67 -20.20
N PRO A 110 -15.53 4.02 -21.43
CA PRO A 110 -14.14 3.92 -21.82
C PRO A 110 -13.29 4.74 -20.84
N ARG A 111 -12.42 4.06 -20.08
CA ARG A 111 -11.42 4.73 -19.25
C ARG A 111 -10.63 5.64 -20.18
N GLY A 112 -10.82 6.96 -20.03
CA GLY A 112 -10.26 7.97 -20.91
C GLY A 112 -8.78 7.73 -21.14
N ARG A 113 -8.41 7.24 -22.33
CA ARG A 113 -7.04 7.34 -22.82
C ARG A 113 -6.77 8.82 -22.96
N LYS A 114 -5.88 9.37 -22.11
CA LYS A 114 -5.37 10.74 -22.32
C LYS A 114 -4.87 10.85 -23.77
N PRO A 115 -5.31 11.86 -24.54
CA PRO A 115 -4.78 12.06 -25.88
C PRO A 115 -3.27 12.30 -25.81
N LYS A 116 -2.49 11.57 -26.63
CA LYS A 116 -1.07 11.85 -26.82
C LYS A 116 -0.97 13.25 -27.44
N ASN A 117 -0.50 14.21 -26.66
CA ASN A 117 -0.23 15.56 -27.13
C ASN A 117 0.92 15.50 -28.15
N LYS A 118 0.59 15.43 -29.45
CA LYS A 118 1.56 15.58 -30.54
C LYS A 118 1.80 17.07 -30.73
N ASN A 119 2.69 17.66 -29.93
CA ASN A 119 3.32 18.92 -30.30
C ASN A 119 4.58 19.15 -29.48
N LYS A 120 5.72 18.92 -30.13
CA LYS A 120 7.01 19.62 -29.97
C LYS A 120 8.00 18.86 -30.85
N ASP A 121 8.08 19.26 -32.11
CA ASP A 121 9.27 19.20 -32.97
C ASP A 121 8.93 19.97 -34.25
N SER A 122 8.83 21.29 -34.09
CA SER A 122 8.90 22.24 -35.20
C SER A 122 9.70 23.45 -34.72
N VAL A 123 10.96 23.21 -34.40
CA VAL A 123 12.00 24.24 -34.48
C VAL A 123 13.14 23.61 -35.25
N THR A 124 13.15 23.84 -36.56
CA THR A 124 14.33 23.64 -37.39
C THR A 124 14.37 24.79 -38.37
N ARG A 125 15.57 25.41 -38.41
CA ARG A 125 16.04 26.52 -39.24
C ARG A 125 15.81 27.90 -38.65
#